data_AF-A0A7V6SII8-F1
#
_entry.id   AF-A0A7V6SII8-F1
#
_cell.length_a   1.000
_cell.length_b   1.000
_cell.length_c   1.000
_cell.angle_alpha   90.00
_cell.angle_beta   90.00
_cell.angle_gamma   90.00
#
_symmetry.space_group_name_H-M   'P 1'
#
loop_
_entity.id
_entity.type
_entity.pdbx_description
1 polymer ?
#
loop_
_entity_poly.entity_id
_entity_poly.type
_entity_poly.pdbx_seq_one_letter_code
_entity_poly.pdbx_strand_id
1 'polypeptide(L)' 'MTQIPVRRALVSVYDKTGLVELATGLAEAGVEIISTGSTAATIRDAGLAVTEVSQVTGFPECLDGRVK' A
#
# COMPACT_ATOMS: atom_id res chain seq x y z
N MET A 1 18.89 21.44 5.31
CA MET A 1 18.09 20.57 4.43
C MET A 1 16.75 20.35 5.09
N THR A 2 15.65 20.71 4.45
CA THR A 2 14.30 20.52 5.00
C THR A 2 13.89 19.07 4.78
N GLN A 3 13.60 18.33 5.85
CA GLN A 3 13.02 16.99 5.74
C GLN A 3 11.50 17.09 5.70
N ILE A 4 10.87 16.35 4.78
CA ILE A 4 9.42 16.22 4.68
C ILE A 4 9.05 14.86 5.29
N PRO A 5 8.27 14.81 6.39
CA PRO A 5 7.84 13.56 6.98
C PRO A 5 6.93 12.78 6.01
N VAL A 6 7.19 11.49 5.85
CA VAL A 6 6.28 10.58 5.13
C VAL A 6 5.07 10.32 6.02
N ARG A 7 3.87 10.64 5.53
CA ARG A 7 2.60 10.40 6.25
C ARG A 7 1.74 9.33 5.59
N ARG A 8 1.89 9.15 4.28
CA ARG A 8 1.13 8.18 3.47
C ARG A 8 2.06 7.58 2.42
N ALA A 9 1.91 6.31 2.12
CA ALA A 9 2.70 5.59 1.11
C ALA A 9 1.79 4.80 0.16
N LEU A 10 1.89 5.06 -1.14
CA LEU A 10 1.27 4.23 -2.17
C LEU A 10 2.25 3.13 -2.57
N VAL A 11 1.87 1.87 -2.35
CA VAL A 11 2.73 0.70 -2.61
C VAL A 11 2.07 -0.19 -3.66
N SER A 12 2.74 -0.44 -4.77
CA SER A 12 2.28 -1.34 -5.84
C SER A 12 3.49 -1.98 -6.50
N VAL A 13 3.79 -3.22 -6.14
CA VAL A 13 4.98 -3.94 -6.61
C VAL A 13 4.60 -5.31 -7.16
N TYR A 14 5.30 -5.73 -8.22
CA TYR A 14 5.17 -7.08 -8.75
C TYR A 14 6.01 -8.07 -7.92
N ASP A 15 7.30 -7.79 -7.80
CA ASP A 15 8.20 -8.54 -6.91
C ASP A 15 7.93 -8.12 -5.45
N LYS A 16 7.73 -9.11 -4.59
CA LYS A 16 7.37 -8.91 -3.17
C LYS A 16 8.56 -9.06 -2.23
N THR A 17 9.76 -9.23 -2.76
CA THR A 17 10.99 -9.27 -1.98
C THR A 17 11.07 -8.02 -1.09
N GLY A 18 11.16 -8.22 0.24
CA GLY A 18 11.24 -7.15 1.24
C GLY A 18 9.95 -6.37 1.49
N LEU A 19 8.82 -6.69 0.84
CA LEU A 19 7.59 -5.91 0.97
C LEU A 19 7.06 -5.86 2.41
N VAL A 20 7.08 -7.00 3.11
CA VAL A 20 6.57 -7.09 4.49
C VAL A 20 7.44 -6.28 5.44
N GLU A 21 8.77 -6.35 5.31
CA GLU A 21 9.70 -5.57 6.12
C GLU A 21 9.50 -4.05 5.92
N LEU A 22 9.38 -3.61 4.66
CA LEU A 22 9.08 -2.23 4.33
C LEU A 22 7.74 -1.79 4.92
N ALA A 23 6.69 -2.58 4.73
CA ALA A 23 5.34 -2.26 5.22
C ALA A 23 5.30 -2.19 6.75
N THR A 24 6.00 -3.09 7.45
CA THR A 24 6.12 -3.05 8.91
C THR A 24 6.78 -1.76 9.36
N GLY A 25 7.92 -1.37 8.77
CA GLY A 25 8.60 -0.13 9.14
C GLY A 25 7.76 1.12 8.88
N LEU A 26 6.99 1.14 7.79
CA LEU A 26 6.02 2.21 7.50
C LEU A 26 4.91 2.26 8.55
N ALA A 27 4.32 1.11 8.89
CA ALA A 27 3.25 1.02 9.87
C ALA A 27 3.71 1.41 11.29
N GLU A 28 4.89 0.97 11.72
CA GLU A 28 5.51 1.35 13.00
C GLU A 28 5.80 2.86 13.08
N ALA A 29 6.14 3.48 11.96
CA ALA A 29 6.30 4.93 11.85
C ALA A 29 4.97 5.70 11.75
N GLY A 30 3.82 5.02 11.79
CA GLY A 30 2.49 5.64 11.70
C GLY A 30 2.10 6.11 10.30
N VAL A 31 2.73 5.56 9.25
CA VAL A 31 2.43 5.88 7.86
C VAL A 31 1.20 5.10 7.39
N GLU A 32 0.23 5.80 6.78
CA GLU A 32 -0.89 5.13 6.12
C GLU A 32 -0.43 4.44 4.83
N ILE A 33 -0.63 3.12 4.74
CA ILE A 33 -0.30 2.35 3.54
C ILE A 33 -1.53 2.26 2.65
N ILE A 34 -1.38 2.69 1.40
CA ILE A 34 -2.39 2.61 0.35
C ILE A 34 -1.87 1.60 -0.68
N SER A 35 -2.70 0.61 -1.02
CA SER A 35 -2.32 -0.40 -1.99
C SER A 35 -3.56 -1.02 -2.65
N THR A 36 -3.34 -1.94 -3.59
CA THR A 36 -4.39 -2.67 -4.29
C THR A 36 -3.89 -4.02 -4.78
N GLY A 37 -4.82 -4.88 -5.19
CA GLY A 37 -4.56 -6.20 -5.74
C GLY A 37 -3.67 -7.07 -4.84
N SER A 38 -2.77 -7.84 -5.45
CA SER A 38 -1.89 -8.75 -4.71
C SER A 38 -0.91 -8.03 -3.78
N THR A 39 -0.61 -6.74 -3.99
CA THR A 39 0.23 -5.96 -3.05
C THR A 39 -0.50 -5.72 -1.74
N ALA A 40 -1.73 -5.25 -1.80
CA ALA A 40 -2.56 -5.07 -0.61
C ALA A 40 -2.79 -6.39 0.13
N ALA A 41 -3.06 -7.48 -0.62
CA ALA A 41 -3.25 -8.81 -0.03
C ALA A 41 -2.03 -9.27 0.79
N THR A 42 -0.83 -9.22 0.23
CA THR A 42 0.40 -9.61 0.95
C THR A 42 0.61 -8.81 2.25
N ILE A 43 0.31 -7.52 2.24
CA ILE A 43 0.48 -6.67 3.43
C ILE A 43 -0.59 -7.00 4.49
N ARG A 44 -1.84 -7.25 4.09
CA ARG A 44 -2.92 -7.68 5.01
C ARG A 44 -2.67 -9.05 5.61
N ASP A 45 -2.16 -9.99 4.81
CA ASP A 45 -1.84 -11.34 5.28
C ASP A 45 -0.72 -11.31 6.34
N ALA A 46 0.13 -10.28 6.33
CA ALA A 46 1.11 -10.01 7.39
C ALA A 46 0.51 -9.31 8.63
N GLY A 47 -0.81 -9.10 8.67
CA GLY A 47 -1.53 -8.47 9.79
C GLY A 47 -1.49 -6.94 9.79
N LEU A 48 -1.00 -6.30 8.72
CA LEU A 48 -0.87 -4.85 8.63
C LEU A 48 -2.10 -4.20 7.99
N ALA A 49 -2.46 -3.01 8.46
CA ALA A 49 -3.56 -2.23 7.90
C ALA A 49 -3.20 -1.67 6.51
N VAL A 50 -4.15 -1.73 5.57
CA VAL A 50 -4.00 -1.21 4.21
C VAL A 50 -5.30 -0.58 3.74
N THR A 51 -5.23 0.69 3.33
CA THR A 51 -6.30 1.38 2.60
C THR A 51 -6.31 0.93 1.14
N GLU A 52 -7.46 0.51 0.63
CA GLU A 52 -7.59 0.17 -0.80
C GLU A 52 -7.54 1.43 -1.67
N VAL A 53 -6.91 1.35 -2.85
CA VAL A 53 -6.90 2.47 -3.82
C VAL A 53 -8.33 2.90 -4.18
N SER A 54 -9.26 1.94 -4.33
CA SER A 54 -10.67 2.22 -4.64
C SER A 54 -11.39 3.04 -3.55
N GLN A 55 -10.96 2.94 -2.29
CA GLN A 55 -11.48 3.79 -1.20
C GLN A 55 -10.99 5.23 -1.31
N VAL A 56 -9.79 5.43 -1.86
CA VAL A 56 -9.21 6.77 -2.08
C VAL A 56 -9.80 7.42 -3.33
N THR A 57 -9.99 6.64 -4.40
CA THR A 57 -10.48 7.16 -5.70
C THR A 57 -12.00 7.20 -5.78
N GLY A 58 -12.71 6.38 -5.00
CA GLY A 58 -14.14 6.16 -5.15
C GLY A 58 -14.51 5.39 -6.43
N PHE A 59 -13.53 4.78 -7.10
CA PHE A 59 -13.71 4.07 -8.37
C PHE A 59 -13.27 2.60 -8.23
N PRO A 60 -14.06 1.63 -8.71
CA PRO A 60 -13.68 0.22 -8.65
C PRO A 60 -12.60 -0.13 -9.67
N GLU A 61 -11.80 -1.15 -9.37
CA GLU A 61 -10.88 -1.75 -10.33
C GLU A 61 -11.66 -2.37 -11.51
N CYS A 62 -11.20 -2.13 -12.73
CA CYS A 62 -11.82 -2.63 -13.95
C CYS A 62 -10.80 -2.95 -15.05
N LEU A 63 -11.29 -3.55 -16.15
CA LEU A 63 -10.46 -3.99 -17.29
C LEU A 63 -9.33 -4.94 -16.85
N ASP A 64 -9.66 -5.94 -16.02
CA ASP A 64 -8.72 -6.93 -15.46
C ASP A 64 -7.51 -6.29 -14.76
N GLY A 65 -7.77 -5.23 -14.00
CA GLY A 65 -6.74 -4.52 -13.22
C GLY A 65 -5.86 -3.57 -14.03
N ARG A 66 -6.23 -3.29 -15.27
CA ARG A 66 -5.59 -2.25 -16.10
C ARG A 66 -5.96 -0.84 -15.65
N VAL A 67 -7.12 -0.68 -15.00
CA VAL A 67 -7.59 0.59 -14.41
C VAL A 67 -8.04 0.31 -12.99
N LYS A 68 -7.45 1.00 -12.02
CA LYS A 68 -7.61 0.79 -10.57
C LYS A 68 -7.54 2.11 -9.82
#